data_AF-Q8ETL0-F1
#
_entry.id   AF-Q8ETL0-F1
#
_cell.length_a   1.000
_cell.length_b   1.000
_cell.length_c   1.000
_cell.angle_alpha   90.00
_cell.angle_beta   90.00
_cell.angle_gamma   90.00
#
_symmetry.space_group_name_H-M   'P 1'
#
loop_
_entity.id
_entity.type
_entity.pdbx_description
1 polymer ?
#
loop_
_entity_poly.entity_id
_entity_poly.type
_entity_poly.pdbx_seq_one_letter_code
_entity_poly.pdbx_strand_id
1 'polypeptide(L)'
;MYETRVKRRRFVQRLVLFIAIFAISTSLLINLLTNSDSWWFLYVLGPTLYALLTINHTILSRAHTGSKVILQVIALSVTLFILDAASGNSRWSIHYVIPFLVTLATLFVTIIVLRKPMKWREYIGYLTTMVVLGFLPVLLFLSSWSTVLWPSAATALYALLTLIGMILFSEKTMKNEIVRRFHF
;
A
#
# COMPACT_ATOMS: atom_id res chain seq x y z
N MET A 1 30.24 -14.07 7.05
CA MET A 1 29.38 -12.90 7.35
C MET A 1 27.98 -12.94 6.70
N TYR A 2 27.79 -13.59 5.55
CA TYR A 2 26.47 -13.70 4.90
C TYR A 2 25.50 -14.65 5.65
N GLU A 3 25.99 -15.81 6.10
CA GLU A 3 25.18 -16.78 6.85
C GLU A 3 24.61 -16.23 8.17
N THR A 4 25.38 -15.42 8.89
CA THR A 4 24.95 -14.82 10.16
C THR A 4 23.80 -13.84 9.97
N ARG A 5 23.79 -13.07 8.87
CA ARG A 5 22.67 -12.17 8.53
C ARG A 5 21.40 -12.93 8.16
N VAL A 6 21.52 -14.04 7.44
CA VAL A 6 20.36 -14.89 7.06
C VAL A 6 19.79 -15.62 8.28
N LYS A 7 20.64 -16.14 9.18
CA LYS A 7 20.21 -16.74 10.46
C LYS A 7 19.50 -15.70 11.33
N ARG A 8 20.07 -14.50 11.49
CA ARG A 8 19.44 -13.40 12.25
C ARG A 8 18.09 -12.97 11.66
N ARG A 9 17.98 -12.83 10.34
CA ARG A 9 16.70 -12.52 9.67
C ARG A 9 15.65 -13.57 9.99
N ARG A 10 15.96 -14.86 9.80
CA ARG A 10 15.02 -15.95 10.10
C ARG A 10 14.58 -15.96 11.56
N PHE A 11 15.49 -15.68 12.49
CA PHE A 11 15.15 -15.55 13.91
C PHE A 11 14.16 -14.42 14.17
N VAL A 12 14.41 -13.21 13.63
CA VAL A 12 13.50 -12.06 13.78
C VAL A 12 12.13 -12.37 13.18
N GLN A 13 12.06 -13.02 12.01
CA GLN A 13 10.78 -13.38 11.39
C GLN A 13 9.97 -14.35 12.27
N ARG A 14 10.62 -15.38 12.83
CA ARG A 14 9.98 -16.33 13.75
C ARG A 14 9.52 -15.65 15.04
N LEU A 15 10.32 -14.74 15.59
CA LEU A 15 9.98 -13.98 16.79
C LEU A 15 8.76 -13.09 16.55
N VAL A 16 8.75 -12.33 15.45
CA VAL A 16 7.61 -11.46 15.09
C VAL A 16 6.35 -12.27 14.83
N LEU A 17 6.46 -13.42 14.16
CA LEU A 17 5.35 -14.34 13.96
C LEU A 17 4.80 -14.86 15.31
N PHE A 18 5.68 -15.26 16.21
CA PHE A 18 5.30 -15.74 17.54
C PHE A 18 4.56 -14.65 18.34
N ILE A 19 5.10 -13.43 18.36
CA ILE A 19 4.47 -12.27 19.04
C ILE A 19 3.10 -11.97 18.42
N ALA A 20 2.99 -12.01 17.08
CA ALA A 20 1.73 -11.77 16.38
C ALA A 20 0.67 -12.81 16.74
N ILE A 21 1.03 -14.10 16.71
CA ILE A 21 0.12 -15.20 17.08
C ILE A 21 -0.30 -15.03 18.55
N PHE A 22 0.65 -14.77 19.45
CA PHE A 22 0.36 -14.59 20.87
C PHE A 22 -0.61 -13.42 21.12
N ALA A 23 -0.37 -12.26 20.51
CA ALA A 23 -1.23 -11.08 20.65
C ALA A 23 -2.65 -11.31 20.09
N ILE A 24 -2.76 -11.96 18.93
CA ILE A 24 -4.06 -12.28 18.31
C ILE A 24 -4.80 -13.33 19.14
N SER A 25 -4.13 -14.40 19.56
CA SER A 25 -4.75 -15.47 20.35
C SER A 25 -5.22 -14.99 21.73
N THR A 26 -4.41 -14.17 22.41
CA THR A 26 -4.78 -13.60 23.72
C THR A 26 -5.95 -12.63 23.61
N SER A 27 -5.92 -11.70 22.64
CA SER A 27 -7.03 -10.77 22.41
C SER A 27 -8.33 -11.49 22.01
N LEU A 28 -8.23 -12.50 21.14
CA LEU A 28 -9.38 -13.32 20.76
C LEU A 28 -9.96 -14.07 21.98
N LEU A 29 -9.11 -14.67 22.81
CA LEU A 29 -9.55 -15.37 24.02
C LEU A 29 -10.27 -14.41 24.98
N ILE A 30 -9.71 -13.22 25.24
CA ILE A 30 -10.33 -12.22 26.12
C ILE A 30 -11.67 -11.75 25.54
N ASN A 31 -11.76 -11.55 24.21
CA ASN A 31 -13.00 -11.18 23.54
C ASN A 31 -14.09 -12.24 23.76
N LEU A 32 -13.76 -13.51 23.58
CA LEU A 32 -14.69 -14.62 23.78
C LEU A 32 -15.15 -14.76 25.23
N LEU A 33 -14.27 -14.46 26.20
CA LEU A 33 -14.57 -14.60 27.63
C LEU A 33 -15.33 -13.40 28.22
N THR A 34 -15.19 -12.20 27.65
CA THR A 34 -15.72 -10.97 28.26
C THR A 34 -17.09 -10.57 27.69
N ASN A 35 -17.24 -10.54 26.37
CA ASN A 35 -18.46 -10.10 25.70
C ASN A 35 -18.47 -10.56 24.23
N SER A 36 -19.45 -11.37 23.84
CA SER A 36 -19.54 -11.91 22.48
C SER A 36 -20.09 -10.91 21.45
N ASP A 37 -20.76 -9.85 21.89
CA ASP A 37 -21.48 -8.94 20.99
C ASP A 37 -20.58 -7.90 20.31
N SER A 38 -19.40 -7.64 20.86
CA SER A 38 -18.42 -6.69 20.30
C SER A 38 -17.15 -7.39 19.87
N TRP A 39 -16.78 -7.24 18.61
CA TRP A 39 -15.61 -7.89 17.99
C TRP A 39 -14.36 -7.01 18.14
N TRP A 40 -14.06 -6.56 19.35
CA TRP A 40 -12.96 -5.63 19.61
C TRP A 40 -11.58 -6.24 19.28
N PHE A 41 -11.45 -7.56 19.27
CA PHE A 41 -10.20 -8.23 18.85
C PHE A 41 -9.75 -7.80 17.45
N LEU A 42 -10.65 -7.31 16.58
CA LEU A 42 -10.32 -6.78 15.26
C LEU A 42 -9.36 -5.58 15.33
N TYR A 43 -9.44 -4.76 16.38
CA TYR A 43 -8.51 -3.64 16.63
C TYR A 43 -7.08 -4.11 16.90
N VAL A 44 -6.92 -5.35 17.35
CA VAL A 44 -5.61 -5.99 17.54
C VAL A 44 -5.20 -6.74 16.28
N LEU A 45 -6.13 -7.49 15.67
CA LEU A 45 -5.90 -8.31 14.49
C LEU A 45 -5.36 -7.49 13.30
N GLY A 46 -6.08 -6.44 12.89
CA GLY A 46 -5.75 -5.66 11.70
C GLY A 46 -4.34 -5.07 11.74
N PRO A 47 -4.00 -4.27 12.77
CA PRO A 47 -2.66 -3.69 12.91
C PRO A 47 -1.56 -4.73 13.09
N THR A 48 -1.83 -5.85 13.79
CA THR A 48 -0.84 -6.91 14.00
C THR A 48 -0.47 -7.60 12.68
N LEU A 49 -1.47 -7.95 11.86
CA LEU A 49 -1.24 -8.52 10.53
C LEU A 49 -0.50 -7.53 9.62
N TYR A 50 -0.88 -6.26 9.67
CA TYR A 50 -0.20 -5.21 8.93
C TYR A 50 1.28 -5.05 9.34
N ALA A 51 1.58 -5.07 10.64
CA ALA A 51 2.93 -4.98 11.16
C ALA A 51 3.78 -6.19 10.72
N LEU A 52 3.21 -7.39 10.80
CA LEU A 52 3.86 -8.62 10.35
C LEU A 52 4.22 -8.56 8.86
N LEU A 53 3.26 -8.13 8.03
CA LEU A 53 3.47 -7.95 6.59
C LEU A 53 4.54 -6.89 6.32
N THR A 54 4.49 -5.75 7.04
CA THR A 54 5.45 -4.65 6.89
C THR A 54 6.87 -5.08 7.25
N ILE A 55 7.05 -5.75 8.39
CA ILE A 55 8.37 -6.21 8.83
C ILE A 55 8.94 -7.23 7.82
N ASN A 56 8.13 -8.19 7.38
CA ASN A 56 8.60 -9.25 6.49
C ASN A 56 8.84 -8.79 5.05
N HIS A 57 7.88 -8.08 4.46
CA HIS A 57 7.88 -7.70 3.04
C HIS A 57 8.45 -6.31 2.76
N THR A 58 8.50 -5.41 3.73
CA THR A 58 9.00 -4.04 3.51
C THR A 58 10.36 -3.83 4.15
N ILE A 59 10.52 -4.14 5.43
CA ILE A 59 11.77 -3.88 6.17
C ILE A 59 12.83 -4.93 5.84
N LEU A 60 12.50 -6.22 6.00
CA LEU A 60 13.46 -7.31 5.82
C LEU A 60 13.64 -7.75 4.37
N SER A 61 12.79 -7.27 3.47
CA SER A 61 12.81 -7.65 2.05
C SER A 61 13.75 -6.77 1.23
N ARG A 62 14.39 -7.39 0.23
CA ARG A 62 15.14 -6.69 -0.82
C ARG A 62 14.31 -6.36 -2.05
N ALA A 63 12.98 -6.51 -1.96
CA ALA A 63 12.06 -6.17 -3.03
C ALA A 63 12.22 -4.70 -3.47
N HIS A 64 11.88 -4.45 -4.74
CA HIS A 64 11.93 -3.11 -5.31
C HIS A 64 11.00 -2.16 -4.54
N THR A 65 11.43 -0.91 -4.35
CA THR A 65 10.67 0.08 -3.55
C THR A 65 9.26 0.29 -4.10
N GLY A 66 9.08 0.37 -5.43
CA GLY A 66 7.75 0.50 -6.04
C GLY A 66 6.79 -0.66 -5.67
N SER A 67 7.28 -1.89 -5.68
CA SER A 67 6.50 -3.07 -5.26
C SER A 67 6.13 -3.00 -3.77
N LYS A 68 7.06 -2.54 -2.92
CA LYS A 68 6.79 -2.32 -1.49
C LYS A 68 5.68 -1.29 -1.29
N VAL A 69 5.69 -0.16 -2.02
CA VAL A 69 4.66 0.87 -1.90
C VAL A 69 3.28 0.32 -2.28
N ILE A 70 3.16 -0.41 -3.39
CA ILE A 70 1.87 -1.01 -3.80
C ILE A 70 1.35 -1.97 -2.72
N LEU A 71 2.22 -2.87 -2.25
CA LEU A 71 1.85 -3.85 -1.23
C LEU A 71 1.46 -3.18 0.09
N GLN A 72 2.12 -2.07 0.44
CA GLN A 72 1.77 -1.25 1.60
C GLN A 72 0.42 -0.55 1.46
N VAL A 73 0.10 0.01 0.29
CA VAL A 73 -1.20 0.63 0.01
C VAL A 73 -2.32 -0.40 0.14
N ILE A 74 -2.15 -1.58 -0.46
CA ILE A 74 -3.15 -2.66 -0.41
C ILE A 74 -3.32 -3.13 1.03
N ALA A 75 -2.22 -3.42 1.74
CA ALA A 75 -2.28 -3.91 3.11
C ALA A 75 -2.91 -2.89 4.07
N LEU A 76 -2.50 -1.60 3.99
CA LEU A 76 -3.10 -0.54 4.79
C LEU A 76 -4.58 -0.35 4.46
N SER A 77 -4.98 -0.39 3.18
CA SER A 77 -6.39 -0.25 2.80
C SER A 77 -7.24 -1.36 3.41
N VAL A 78 -6.77 -2.61 3.37
CA VAL A 78 -7.45 -3.76 3.99
C VAL A 78 -7.53 -3.59 5.51
N THR A 79 -6.43 -3.20 6.16
CA THR A 79 -6.43 -2.98 7.61
C THR A 79 -7.39 -1.87 8.02
N LEU A 80 -7.39 -0.74 7.31
CA LEU A 80 -8.30 0.37 7.58
C LEU A 80 -9.76 -0.03 7.37
N PHE A 81 -10.05 -0.83 6.35
CA PHE A 81 -11.39 -1.38 6.13
C PHE A 81 -11.85 -2.29 7.28
N ILE A 82 -10.98 -3.15 7.80
CA ILE A 82 -11.29 -4.00 8.97
C ILE A 82 -11.57 -3.14 10.21
N LEU A 83 -10.76 -2.10 10.45
CA LEU A 83 -10.93 -1.19 11.59
C LEU A 83 -12.24 -0.39 11.49
N ASP A 84 -12.58 0.06 10.28
CA ASP A 84 -13.82 0.77 10.02
C ASP A 84 -15.05 -0.12 10.29
N ALA A 85 -15.03 -1.37 9.81
CA ALA A 85 -16.06 -2.35 10.11
C ALA A 85 -16.21 -2.61 11.62
N ALA A 86 -15.09 -2.69 12.35
CA ALA A 86 -15.08 -2.87 13.80
C ALA A 86 -15.60 -1.64 14.57
N SER A 87 -15.54 -0.44 13.97
CA SER A 87 -15.93 0.85 14.59
C SER A 87 -17.42 1.19 14.50
N GLY A 88 -18.25 0.25 14.07
CA GLY A 88 -19.67 0.51 13.82
C GLY A 88 -19.97 0.97 12.39
N ASN A 89 -19.04 0.71 11.45
CA ASN A 89 -19.24 0.84 10.00
C ASN A 89 -19.68 2.25 9.56
N SER A 90 -19.04 3.28 10.09
CA SER A 90 -19.22 4.67 9.64
C SER A 90 -18.58 4.95 8.27
N ARG A 91 -17.93 3.93 7.66
CA ARG A 91 -17.39 3.93 6.30
C ARG A 91 -16.33 5.00 6.06
N TRP A 92 -15.73 5.54 7.13
CA TRP A 92 -14.74 6.62 7.07
C TRP A 92 -13.49 6.23 6.27
N SER A 93 -13.13 4.94 6.29
CA SER A 93 -11.99 4.42 5.55
C SER A 93 -12.21 4.53 4.05
N ILE A 94 -13.38 4.12 3.57
CA ILE A 94 -13.76 4.13 2.15
C ILE A 94 -14.04 5.56 1.69
N HIS A 95 -14.70 6.37 2.52
CA HIS A 95 -15.06 7.74 2.15
C HIS A 95 -13.84 8.63 1.99
N TYR A 96 -12.86 8.54 2.89
CA TYR A 96 -11.78 9.51 2.96
C TYR A 96 -10.39 8.87 2.91
N VAL A 97 -10.12 7.93 3.81
CA VAL A 97 -8.73 7.56 4.12
C VAL A 97 -8.08 6.74 3.01
N ILE A 98 -8.80 5.76 2.44
CA ILE A 98 -8.32 4.96 1.31
C ILE A 98 -8.08 5.84 0.06
N PRO A 99 -9.02 6.70 -0.39
CA PRO A 99 -8.77 7.64 -1.48
C PRO A 99 -7.49 8.47 -1.27
N PHE A 100 -7.31 9.06 -0.08
CA PHE A 100 -6.13 9.87 0.23
C PHE A 100 -4.84 9.06 0.33
N LEU A 101 -4.91 7.85 0.88
CA LEU A 101 -3.78 6.92 0.95
C LEU A 101 -3.26 6.60 -0.46
N VAL A 102 -4.15 6.29 -1.39
CA VAL A 102 -3.79 5.98 -2.79
C VAL A 102 -3.18 7.21 -3.47
N THR A 103 -3.76 8.40 -3.27
CA THR A 103 -3.22 9.66 -3.81
C THR A 103 -1.80 9.92 -3.28
N LEU A 104 -1.59 9.82 -1.96
CA LEU A 104 -0.29 10.03 -1.33
C LEU A 104 0.76 9.03 -1.80
N ALA A 105 0.38 7.76 -1.94
CA ALA A 105 1.29 6.74 -2.44
C ALA A 105 1.65 6.96 -3.91
N THR A 106 0.68 7.33 -4.74
CA THR A 106 0.93 7.68 -6.14
C THR A 106 1.86 8.90 -6.23
N LEU A 107 1.63 9.93 -5.40
CA LEU A 107 2.47 11.11 -5.27
C LEU A 107 3.90 10.76 -4.85
N PHE A 108 4.04 9.85 -3.90
CA PHE A 108 5.35 9.39 -3.45
C PHE A 108 6.14 8.72 -4.59
N VAL A 109 5.49 7.86 -5.38
CA VAL A 109 6.15 7.19 -6.51
C VAL A 109 6.47 8.18 -7.64
N THR A 110 5.57 9.12 -7.97
CA THR A 110 5.87 10.17 -8.96
C THR A 110 7.06 11.03 -8.54
N ILE A 111 7.16 11.42 -7.26
CA ILE A 111 8.32 12.17 -6.76
C ILE A 111 9.62 11.37 -6.94
N ILE A 112 9.62 10.05 -6.63
CA ILE A 112 10.81 9.19 -6.83
C ILE A 112 11.26 9.21 -8.29
N VAL A 113 10.31 9.09 -9.21
CA VAL A 113 10.57 9.05 -10.65
C VAL A 113 11.11 10.39 -11.15
N LEU A 114 10.50 11.51 -10.73
CA LEU A 114 10.94 12.86 -11.10
C LEU A 114 12.34 13.18 -10.56
N ARG A 115 12.68 12.72 -9.34
CA ARG A 115 14.00 12.91 -8.74
C ARG A 115 15.08 12.02 -9.36
N LYS A 116 14.71 10.86 -9.92
CA LYS A 116 15.64 9.86 -10.47
C LYS A 116 15.18 9.38 -11.84
N PRO A 117 15.30 10.20 -12.90
CA PRO A 117 14.79 9.88 -14.24
C PRO A 117 15.43 8.62 -14.83
N MET A 118 16.67 8.27 -14.46
CA MET A 118 17.30 7.00 -14.86
C MET A 118 16.57 5.74 -14.38
N LYS A 119 15.67 5.87 -13.38
CA LYS A 119 14.84 4.77 -12.89
C LYS A 119 13.46 4.72 -13.54
N TRP A 120 13.18 5.60 -14.51
CA TRP A 120 11.87 5.70 -15.16
C TRP A 120 11.35 4.33 -15.62
N ARG A 121 12.18 3.56 -16.34
CA ARG A 121 11.82 2.23 -16.86
C ARG A 121 11.54 1.20 -15.76
N GLU A 122 12.22 1.31 -14.62
CA GLU A 122 11.98 0.43 -13.46
C GLU A 122 10.66 0.78 -12.75
N TYR A 123 10.25 2.04 -12.81
CA TYR A 123 9.08 2.55 -12.08
C TYR A 123 7.80 2.65 -12.90
N ILE A 124 7.90 2.64 -14.23
CA ILE A 124 6.75 2.82 -15.12
C ILE A 124 5.62 1.82 -14.81
N GLY A 125 5.96 0.53 -14.62
CA GLY A 125 4.97 -0.50 -14.28
C GLY A 125 4.31 -0.25 -12.93
N TYR A 126 5.07 0.19 -11.93
CA TYR A 126 4.51 0.50 -10.61
C TYR A 126 3.62 1.75 -10.64
N LEU A 127 4.00 2.77 -11.44
CA LEU A 127 3.18 3.96 -11.63
C LEU A 127 1.86 3.60 -12.34
N THR A 128 1.92 2.75 -13.37
CA THR A 128 0.72 2.25 -14.05
C THR A 128 -0.22 1.52 -13.09
N THR A 129 0.31 0.64 -12.23
CA THR A 129 -0.51 -0.02 -11.20
C THR A 129 -1.11 0.98 -10.22
N MET A 130 -0.36 2.00 -9.79
CA MET A 130 -0.89 3.05 -8.92
C MET A 130 -1.98 3.89 -9.60
N VAL A 131 -1.84 4.19 -10.89
CA VAL A 131 -2.90 4.86 -11.66
C VAL A 131 -4.17 4.02 -11.68
N VAL A 132 -4.07 2.71 -11.95
CA VAL A 132 -5.21 1.79 -11.90
C VAL A 132 -5.85 1.77 -10.51
N LEU A 133 -5.04 1.68 -9.45
CA LEU A 133 -5.52 1.78 -8.06
C LEU A 133 -6.17 3.13 -7.77
N GLY A 134 -5.72 4.22 -8.40
CA GLY A 134 -6.29 5.56 -8.25
C GLY A 134 -7.72 5.71 -8.77
N PHE A 135 -8.15 4.84 -9.68
CA PHE A 135 -9.55 4.77 -10.12
C PHE A 135 -10.42 3.88 -9.22
N LEU A 136 -9.83 3.05 -8.36
CA LEU A 136 -10.56 2.13 -7.48
C LEU A 136 -11.54 2.86 -6.53
N PRO A 137 -11.19 4.00 -5.89
CA PRO A 137 -12.14 4.77 -5.07
C PRO A 137 -13.40 5.23 -5.81
N VAL A 138 -13.30 5.49 -7.12
CA VAL A 138 -14.45 5.87 -7.95
C VAL A 138 -15.34 4.65 -8.18
N LEU A 139 -14.76 3.47 -8.43
CA LEU A 139 -15.53 2.22 -8.54
C LEU A 139 -16.29 1.92 -7.23
N LEU A 140 -15.67 2.17 -6.07
CA LEU A 140 -16.32 2.01 -4.76
C LEU A 140 -17.49 2.99 -4.57
N PHE A 141 -17.37 4.22 -5.08
CA PHE A 141 -18.46 5.19 -5.09
C PHE A 141 -19.60 4.76 -6.01
N LEU A 142 -19.31 4.35 -7.25
CA LEU A 142 -20.32 3.88 -8.21
C LEU A 142 -21.07 2.63 -7.71
N SER A 143 -20.39 1.77 -6.94
CA SER A 143 -20.99 0.58 -6.34
C SER A 143 -21.88 0.90 -5.12
N SER A 144 -22.06 2.18 -4.76
CA SER A 144 -22.78 2.65 -3.56
C SER A 144 -22.14 2.24 -2.21
N TRP A 145 -20.87 1.81 -2.23
CA TRP A 145 -20.11 1.54 -1.00
C TRP A 145 -19.64 2.86 -0.38
N SER A 146 -19.23 3.83 -1.21
CA SER A 146 -18.99 5.21 -0.80
C SER A 146 -20.17 6.12 -1.15
N THR A 147 -20.52 7.06 -0.27
CA THR A 147 -21.54 8.10 -0.47
C THR A 147 -20.92 9.47 -0.69
N VAL A 148 -19.60 9.61 -0.49
CA VAL A 148 -18.86 10.87 -0.63
C VAL A 148 -18.01 10.81 -1.91
N LEU A 149 -18.34 11.69 -2.87
CA LEU A 149 -17.73 11.67 -4.20
C LEU A 149 -16.35 12.35 -4.26
N TRP A 150 -16.19 13.48 -3.58
CA TRP A 150 -15.06 14.37 -3.82
C TRP A 150 -13.67 13.74 -3.55
N PRO A 151 -13.46 12.86 -2.53
CA PRO A 151 -12.15 12.24 -2.32
C PRO A 151 -11.82 11.27 -3.45
N SER A 152 -12.80 10.46 -3.86
CA SER A 152 -12.65 9.54 -4.99
C SER A 152 -12.38 10.29 -6.30
N ALA A 153 -13.09 11.39 -6.55
CA ALA A 153 -12.88 12.23 -7.73
C ALA A 153 -11.49 12.88 -7.72
N ALA A 154 -11.01 13.37 -6.57
CA ALA A 154 -9.69 13.95 -6.42
C ALA A 154 -8.57 12.91 -6.68
N THR A 155 -8.72 11.70 -6.15
CA THR A 155 -7.78 10.59 -6.41
C THR A 155 -7.74 10.21 -7.89
N ALA A 156 -8.90 10.09 -8.53
CA ALA A 156 -8.97 9.77 -9.96
C ALA A 156 -8.41 10.88 -10.85
N LEU A 157 -8.65 12.16 -10.51
CA LEU A 157 -8.05 13.29 -11.20
C LEU A 157 -6.51 13.23 -11.09
N TYR A 158 -5.98 12.97 -9.90
CA TYR A 158 -4.53 12.85 -9.71
C TYR A 158 -3.93 11.66 -10.48
N ALA A 159 -4.63 10.52 -10.52
CA ALA A 159 -4.23 9.36 -11.31
C ALA A 159 -4.20 9.68 -12.82
N LEU A 160 -5.20 10.40 -13.31
CA LEU A 160 -5.29 10.84 -14.71
C LEU A 160 -4.17 11.83 -15.08
N LEU A 161 -3.90 12.81 -14.21
CA LEU A 161 -2.76 13.74 -14.39
C LEU A 161 -1.43 13.00 -14.40
N THR A 162 -1.28 11.99 -13.54
CA THR A 162 -0.09 11.14 -13.50
C THR A 162 0.06 10.36 -14.80
N LEU A 163 -1.02 9.79 -15.33
CA LEU A 163 -1.02 9.08 -16.61
C LEU A 163 -0.65 9.99 -17.78
N ILE A 164 -1.23 11.19 -17.86
CA ILE A 164 -0.88 12.17 -18.89
C ILE A 164 0.60 12.57 -18.77
N GLY A 165 1.08 12.80 -17.55
CA GLY A 165 2.49 13.05 -17.28
C GLY A 165 3.37 11.91 -17.80
N MET A 166 3.01 10.65 -17.54
CA MET A 166 3.75 9.50 -18.07
C MET A 166 3.86 9.54 -19.59
N ILE A 167 2.75 9.78 -20.30
CA ILE A 167 2.73 9.79 -21.77
C ILE A 167 3.62 10.92 -22.32
N LEU A 168 3.47 12.13 -21.79
CA LEU A 168 4.23 13.30 -22.24
C LEU A 168 5.74 13.21 -21.96
N PHE A 169 6.14 12.61 -20.84
CA PHE A 169 7.56 12.49 -20.45
C PHE A 169 8.24 11.20 -20.91
N SER A 170 7.47 10.17 -21.33
CA SER A 170 8.01 8.90 -21.83
C SER A 170 8.85 9.09 -23.10
N GLU A 171 8.36 9.89 -24.07
CA GLU A 171 9.04 10.06 -25.37
C GLU A 171 10.43 10.71 -25.27
N LYS A 172 10.58 11.72 -24.39
CA LYS A 172 11.85 12.45 -24.22
C LYS A 172 12.90 11.58 -23.53
N THR A 173 12.48 10.80 -22.54
CA THR A 173 13.39 9.97 -21.73
C THR A 173 13.86 8.74 -22.51
N MET A 174 12.96 8.13 -23.30
CA MET A 174 13.30 6.97 -24.13
C MET A 174 14.23 7.35 -25.29
N LYS A 175 14.01 8.51 -25.94
CA LYS A 175 14.93 9.02 -26.98
C LYS A 175 16.33 9.31 -26.43
N ASN A 176 16.43 9.95 -25.26
CA ASN A 176 17.72 10.27 -24.65
C ASN A 176 18.50 9.02 -24.20
N GLU A 177 17.83 7.97 -23.73
CA GLU A 177 18.52 6.71 -23.38
C GLU A 177 18.99 5.92 -24.61
N ILE A 178 18.21 5.91 -25.70
CA ILE A 178 18.61 5.26 -26.96
C ILE A 178 19.82 5.99 -27.55
N VAL A 179 19.77 7.32 -27.67
CA VAL A 179 20.90 8.12 -28.17
C VAL A 179 22.16 7.90 -27.32
N ARG A 180 22.04 7.82 -25.99
CA ARG A 180 23.18 7.58 -25.09
C ARG A 180 23.75 6.16 -25.16
N ARG A 181 22.94 5.15 -25.54
CA ARG A 181 23.40 3.76 -25.71
C ARG A 181 23.94 3.46 -27.10
N PHE A 182 23.53 4.23 -28.11
CA PHE A 182 23.90 4.03 -29.51
C PHE A 182 24.89 5.07 -30.05
N HIS A 183 25.28 6.08 -29.27
CA HIS A 183 26.52 6.82 -29.51
C HIS A 183 27.72 5.98 -29.04
N PHE A 184 28.25 5.17 -29.96
CA PHE A 184 29.70 4.99 -30.12
C PHE A 184 30.27 6.20 -30.85
#